data_AF-U4KRW9-F1
#
_entry.id   AF-U4KRW9-F1
#
_cell.length_a   1.000
_cell.length_b   1.000
_cell.length_c   1.000
_cell.angle_alpha   90.00
_cell.angle_beta   90.00
_cell.angle_gamma   90.00
#
_symmetry.space_group_name_H-M   'P 1'
#
loop_
_entity.id
_entity.type
_entity.pdbx_description
1 polymer ?
#
loop_
_entity_poly.entity_id
_entity_poly.type
_entity_poly.pdbx_seq_one_letter_code
_entity_poly.pdbx_strand_id
1 'polypeptide(L)' 'MILKLKLEIKQIIEELYHLDNVVVEEPKRGNADIAVPLFAIAKTLK' A
#
# COMPACT_ATOMS: atom_id res chain seq x y z
N MET A 1 15.33 -6.01 5.03
CA MET A 1 15.32 -4.61 4.52
C MET A 1 14.02 -4.29 3.79
N ILE A 2 13.64 -5.05 2.75
CA ILE A 2 12.38 -4.83 1.99
C ILE A 2 11.11 -4.91 2.86
N LEU A 3 11.07 -5.80 3.86
CA LEU A 3 9.94 -5.89 4.80
C LEU A 3 9.72 -4.60 5.61
N LYS A 4 10.81 -3.93 6.00
CA LYS A 4 10.75 -2.65 6.74
C LYS A 4 10.17 -1.56 5.85
N LEU A 5 10.63 -1.49 4.60
CA LEU A 5 10.10 -0.59 3.57
C LEU A 5 8.60 -0.81 3.31
N LYS A 6 8.15 -2.07 3.22
CA LYS A 6 6.72 -2.38 3.05
C LYS A 6 5.87 -1.88 4.23
N LEU A 7 6.37 -2.01 5.47
CA LEU A 7 5.71 -1.50 6.67
C LEU A 7 5.68 0.03 6.70
N GLU A 8 6.78 0.70 6.38
CA GLU A 8 6.86 2.16 6.35
C GLU A 8 5.93 2.75 5.27
N ILE A 9 5.91 2.19 4.06
CA ILE A 9 4.99 2.61 2.99
C ILE A 9 3.53 2.39 3.42
N LYS A 10 3.23 1.26 4.07
CA LYS A 10 1.89 0.99 4.59
C LYS A 10 1.45 2.09 5.56
N GLN A 11 2.28 2.40 6.55
CA GLN A 11 1.98 3.42 7.57
C GLN A 11 1.75 4.80 6.93
N ILE A 12 2.62 5.21 6.01
CA ILE A 12 2.50 6.50 5.31
C ILE A 12 1.15 6.60 4.56
N ILE A 13 0.75 5.54 3.86
CA ILE A 13 -0.52 5.55 3.11
C ILE A 13 -1.73 5.54 4.05
N GLU A 14 -1.69 4.75 5.13
CA GLU A 14 -2.75 4.71 6.14
C GLU A 14 -2.94 6.08 6.81
N GLU A 15 -1.84 6.76 7.16
CA GLU A 15 -1.88 8.11 7.75
C GLU A 15 -2.38 9.18 6.78
N LEU A 16 -1.86 9.21 5.55
CA LEU A 16 -2.20 10.24 4.56
C LEU A 16 -3.67 10.20 4.11
N TYR A 17 -4.25 9.01 4.04
CA TYR A 17 -5.60 8.80 3.50
C TYR A 17 -6.62 8.39 4.56
N HIS A 18 -6.22 8.36 5.85
CA HIS A 18 -7.06 7.90 6.96
C HIS A 18 -7.69 6.52 6.68
N LEU A 19 -6.87 5.59 6.22
CA LEU A 19 -7.29 4.25 5.84
C LEU A 19 -6.89 3.23 6.89
N ASP A 20 -7.71 2.19 7.01
CA ASP A 20 -7.36 0.99 7.76
C ASP A 20 -7.07 -0.18 6.79
N ASN A 21 -6.02 -0.95 7.09
CA ASN A 21 -5.68 -2.21 6.43
C ASN A 21 -5.17 -2.08 4.98
N VAL A 22 -4.27 -1.13 4.73
CA VAL A 22 -3.57 -1.05 3.44
C VAL A 22 -2.68 -2.29 3.25
N VAL A 23 -2.71 -2.85 2.04
CA VAL A 23 -1.87 -3.99 1.65
C VAL A 23 -0.71 -3.51 0.80
N VAL A 24 0.51 -3.83 1.20
CA VAL A 24 1.73 -3.57 0.43
C VAL A 24 2.36 -4.92 0.10
N GLU A 25 2.35 -5.28 -1.19
CA GLU A 25 2.76 -6.60 -1.68
C GLU A 25 3.85 -6.51 -2.76
N GLU A 26 4.38 -7.67 -3.16
CA GLU A 26 5.23 -7.73 -4.36
C GLU A 26 4.34 -7.73 -5.60
N PRO A 27 4.74 -7.02 -6.66
CA PRO A 27 3.95 -6.98 -7.88
C PRO A 27 3.87 -8.37 -8.51
N LYS A 28 2.63 -8.82 -8.74
CA LYS A 28 2.35 -10.09 -9.44
C LYS A 28 2.70 -10.02 -10.93
N ARG A 29 2.76 -8.81 -11.51
CA ARG A 29 3.09 -8.52 -12.91
C ARG A 29 3.77 -7.15 -13.00
N GLY A 30 4.66 -6.98 -13.98
CA GLY A 30 5.40 -5.73 -14.20
C GLY A 30 6.78 -5.72 -13.53
N ASN A 31 7.51 -4.61 -13.72
CA ASN A 31 8.90 -4.47 -13.32
C ASN A 31 9.03 -3.43 -12.19
N ALA A 32 8.39 -3.71 -11.05
CA ALA A 32 8.46 -2.88 -9.85
C ALA A 32 8.89 -3.74 -8.65
N ASP A 33 9.40 -3.11 -7.60
CA ASP A 33 9.78 -3.83 -6.37
C ASP A 33 8.61 -3.97 -5.39
N ILE A 34 7.63 -3.05 -5.45
CA ILE A 34 6.51 -2.94 -4.52
C ILE A 34 5.22 -2.57 -5.27
N ALA A 35 4.10 -3.17 -4.86
CA ALA A 35 2.76 -2.86 -5.34
C ALA A 35 1.81 -2.56 -4.17
N VAL A 36 0.91 -1.59 -4.38
CA VAL A 36 -0.16 -1.24 -3.44
C VAL A 36 -1.49 -1.27 -4.18
N PRO A 37 -2.40 -2.21 -3.85
CA PRO A 37 -3.73 -2.26 -4.46
C PRO A 37 -4.58 -1.06 -4.01
N LEU A 38 -5.04 -0.25 -4.96
CA LEU A 38 -5.80 0.98 -4.67
C LEU A 38 -7.26 0.74 -4.27
N PHE A 39 -7.75 -0.51 -4.27
CA PHE A 39 -9.16 -0.82 -3.98
C PHE A 39 -9.60 -0.38 -2.58
N ALA A 40 -8.71 -0.48 -1.59
CA ALA A 40 -8.98 0.01 -0.23
C ALA A 40 -9.11 1.54 -0.20
N ILE A 41 -8.30 2.23 -1.00
CA ILE A 41 -8.29 3.71 -1.13
C ILE A 41 -9.54 4.19 -1.88
N ALA A 42 -9.89 3.54 -3.00
CA ALA A 42 -11.03 3.93 -3.81
C ALA A 42 -12.36 3.84 -3.04
N LYS A 43 -12.46 2.95 -2.03
CA LYS A 43 -13.67 2.78 -1.23
C LYS A 43 -13.96 3.96 -0.30
N THR A 44 -12.94 4.73 0.09
CA THR A 44 -13.09 5.88 0.99
C THR A 44 -13.34 7.19 0.26
N LEU A 45 -13.04 7.26 -1.03
CA LEU A 45 -13.26 8.42 -1.90
C LEU A 45 -14.70 8.53 -2.45
N LYS A 46 -15.71 8.20 -1.62
CA LYS A 46 -17.13 8.31 -2.00
C LYS A 46 -17.57 9.74 -2.29
#